data_AF-A0A534NQ06-F1
#
_entry.id   AF-A0A534NQ06-F1
#
_cell.length_a   1.000
_cell.length_b   1.000
_cell.length_c   1.000
_cell.angle_alpha   90.00
_cell.angle_beta   90.00
_cell.angle_gamma   90.00
#
_symmetry.space_group_name_H-M   'P 1'
#
loop_
_entity.id
_entity.type
_entity.pdbx_description
1 polymer ?
#
loop_
_entity_poly.entity_id
_entity_poly.type
_entity_poly.pdbx_seq_one_letter_code
_entity_poly.pdbx_strand_id
1 'polypeptide(L)'
;MRPRYEEKAKEMEQRKAALAASKETIPEGALLVTATFLPLTQAVGEDALAAQLVASYDERVAAMNLELAKKQPEKCPPPSRGEAAFVGTSKGGKPQGCASCHATQAEFWAQTGHAHAYETLVKVHKQFSLDCVRCHVTGWQQPGGVCRIDRTDAGGPGFQGRGKGRQDVQCEMCHGPGSQHSADPPDHIALDVPATVCMRCHEAANSPHFDDARYRPYIVGPGHGDPLAKGERPHPRASGSGPNEALKASAKGPQ
;
A
#
# COMPACT_ATOMS: atom_id res chain seq x y z
N MET A 1 -3.68 -21.69 -10.43
CA MET A 1 -2.27 -21.24 -10.40
C MET A 1 -1.62 -21.47 -9.04
N ARG A 2 -2.09 -20.87 -7.93
CA ARG A 2 -1.56 -21.10 -6.56
C ARG A 2 -1.37 -22.58 -6.15
N PRO A 3 -2.33 -23.50 -6.37
CA PRO A 3 -2.17 -24.90 -5.93
C PRO A 3 -1.00 -25.62 -6.61
N ARG A 4 -0.77 -25.30 -7.89
CA ARG A 4 0.31 -25.89 -8.70
C ARG A 4 1.69 -25.38 -8.26
N TYR A 5 1.76 -24.14 -7.77
CA TYR A 5 2.99 -23.58 -7.19
C TYR A 5 3.29 -24.14 -5.80
N GLU A 6 2.26 -24.35 -4.97
CA GLU A 6 2.42 -24.97 -3.64
C GLU A 6 2.89 -26.43 -3.75
N GLU A 7 2.32 -27.18 -4.69
CA GLU A 7 2.76 -28.54 -5.00
C GLU A 7 4.21 -28.57 -5.51
N LYS A 8 4.56 -27.65 -6.42
CA LYS A 8 5.92 -27.53 -6.94
C LYS A 8 6.93 -27.11 -5.86
N ALA A 9 6.53 -26.23 -4.95
CA ALA A 9 7.36 -25.83 -3.82
C ALA A 9 7.63 -27.01 -2.87
N LYS A 10 6.60 -27.82 -2.55
CA LYS A 10 6.78 -29.05 -1.77
C LYS A 10 7.70 -30.05 -2.46
N GLU A 11 7.52 -30.27 -3.77
CA GLU A 11 8.40 -31.14 -4.56
C GLU A 11 9.87 -30.66 -4.50
N MET A 12 10.09 -29.35 -4.61
CA MET A 12 11.43 -28.77 -4.55
C MET A 12 12.08 -28.89 -3.17
N GLU A 13 11.33 -28.67 -2.09
CA GLU A 13 11.85 -28.88 -0.74
C GLU A 13 12.17 -30.36 -0.45
N GLN A 14 11.36 -31.30 -0.95
CA GLN A 14 11.66 -32.72 -0.86
C GLN A 14 12.93 -33.10 -1.62
N ARG A 15 13.11 -32.60 -2.85
CA ARG A 15 14.33 -32.81 -3.64
C ARG A 15 15.57 -32.23 -2.95
N LYS A 16 15.45 -31.03 -2.38
CA LYS A 16 16.53 -30.39 -1.62
C LYS A 16 16.92 -31.21 -0.39
N ALA A 17 15.95 -31.72 0.37
CA ALA A 17 16.22 -32.59 1.52
C ALA A 17 16.91 -33.90 1.10
N ALA A 18 16.47 -34.52 0.00
CA ALA A 18 17.09 -35.73 -0.54
C ALA A 18 18.54 -35.50 -0.99
N LEU A 19 18.81 -34.40 -1.69
CA LEU A 19 20.17 -34.01 -2.10
C LEU A 19 21.07 -33.72 -0.89
N ALA A 20 20.57 -33.04 0.14
CA ALA A 20 21.33 -32.75 1.35
C ALA A 20 21.67 -34.01 2.18
N ALA A 21 20.83 -35.05 2.10
CA ALA A 21 21.05 -36.33 2.80
C ALA A 21 21.93 -37.31 2.02
N SER A 22 22.22 -37.03 0.74
CA SER A 22 23.06 -37.87 -0.11
C SER A 22 24.52 -37.84 0.37
N LYS A 23 25.04 -38.99 0.80
CA LYS A 23 26.48 -39.20 0.99
C LYS A 23 27.05 -39.82 -0.28
N GLU A 24 27.55 -39.00 -1.19
CA GLU A 24 28.28 -39.50 -2.36
C GLU A 24 29.68 -39.95 -1.94
N THR A 25 30.03 -41.20 -2.26
CA THR A 25 31.40 -41.71 -2.14
C THR A 25 32.23 -41.17 -3.31
N ILE A 26 33.26 -40.38 -3.02
CA ILE A 26 34.13 -39.76 -4.02
C ILE A 26 35.17 -40.80 -4.48
N PRO A 27 35.18 -41.20 -5.77
CA PRO A 27 36.24 -42.07 -6.28
C PRO A 27 37.61 -41.40 -6.20
N GLU A 28 38.67 -42.20 -6.03
CA GLU A 28 40.03 -41.68 -5.98
C GLU A 28 40.40 -40.99 -7.30
N GLY A 29 40.87 -39.73 -7.22
CA GLY A 29 41.16 -38.89 -8.38
C GLY A 29 39.97 -38.11 -8.96
N ALA A 30 38.76 -38.20 -8.37
CA ALA A 30 37.58 -37.45 -8.81
C ALA A 30 37.39 -36.12 -8.05
N LEU A 31 36.84 -35.12 -8.74
CA LEU A 31 36.41 -33.85 -8.15
C LEU A 31 34.93 -33.95 -7.74
N LEU A 32 34.63 -33.72 -6.46
CA LEU A 32 33.26 -33.55 -6.00
C LEU A 32 32.85 -32.07 -6.03
N VAL A 33 31.73 -31.77 -6.67
CA VAL A 33 31.10 -30.44 -6.66
C VAL A 33 29.74 -30.55 -5.98
N THR A 34 29.61 -29.99 -4.78
CA THR A 34 28.33 -29.93 -4.07
C THR A 34 27.64 -28.59 -4.32
N ALA A 35 26.38 -28.62 -4.76
CA ALA A 35 25.57 -27.42 -4.88
C ALA A 35 24.84 -27.12 -3.56
N THR A 36 25.03 -25.91 -3.02
CA THR A 36 24.28 -25.42 -1.87
C THR A 36 23.31 -24.34 -2.32
N PHE A 37 22.03 -24.49 -1.99
CA PHE A 37 21.05 -23.45 -2.19
C PHE A 37 21.06 -22.50 -1.00
N LEU A 38 21.49 -21.26 -1.22
CA LEU A 38 21.39 -20.18 -0.25
C LEU A 38 20.10 -19.40 -0.53
N PRO A 39 19.04 -19.55 0.28
CA PRO A 39 17.82 -18.78 0.07
C PRO A 39 18.11 -17.30 0.35
N LEU A 40 17.87 -16.45 -0.65
CA LEU A 40 17.96 -14.99 -0.51
C LEU A 40 16.72 -14.47 0.24
N THR A 41 16.73 -14.69 1.56
CA THR A 41 15.73 -14.13 2.47
C THR A 41 16.16 -12.73 2.94
N GLN A 42 15.26 -12.01 3.60
CA GLN A 42 15.61 -10.73 4.25
C GLN A 42 16.77 -10.84 5.25
N ALA A 43 17.03 -12.02 5.81
CA ALA A 43 18.13 -12.23 6.77
C ALA A 43 19.52 -12.06 6.14
N VAL A 44 19.63 -12.18 4.81
CA VAL A 44 20.89 -11.96 4.08
C VAL A 44 21.28 -10.48 4.08
N GLY A 45 20.32 -9.58 4.31
CA GLY A 45 20.52 -8.14 4.28
C GLY A 45 20.67 -7.59 2.85
N GLU A 46 21.02 -6.32 2.76
CA GLU A 46 21.29 -5.63 1.50
C GLU A 46 22.79 -5.34 1.38
N ASP A 47 23.34 -5.53 0.18
CA ASP A 47 24.69 -5.07 -0.13
C ASP A 47 24.70 -3.54 -0.21
N ALA A 48 25.66 -2.90 0.47
CA ALA A 48 25.70 -1.45 0.60
C ALA A 48 25.90 -0.74 -0.75
N LEU A 49 26.68 -1.31 -1.67
CA LEU A 49 26.89 -0.74 -2.99
C LEU A 49 25.64 -0.90 -3.85
N ALA A 50 24.99 -2.07 -3.82
CA ALA A 50 23.73 -2.29 -4.51
C ALA A 50 22.63 -1.32 -4.02
N ALA A 51 22.49 -1.15 -2.71
CA ALA A 51 21.54 -0.21 -2.11
C ALA A 51 21.81 1.23 -2.57
N GLN A 52 23.09 1.66 -2.60
CA GLN A 52 23.47 2.98 -3.07
C GLN A 52 23.16 3.18 -4.57
N LEU A 53 23.41 2.17 -5.40
CA LEU A 53 23.10 2.21 -6.83
C LEU A 53 21.60 2.34 -7.08
N VAL A 54 20.77 1.60 -6.34
CA VAL A 54 19.31 1.68 -6.41
C VAL A 54 18.81 3.06 -5.98
N ALA A 55 19.30 3.59 -4.84
CA ALA A 55 18.93 4.92 -4.38
C ALA A 55 19.28 6.00 -5.40
N SER A 56 20.48 5.95 -5.98
CA SER A 56 20.92 6.87 -7.02
C SER A 56 20.08 6.78 -8.30
N TYR A 57 19.64 5.57 -8.67
CA TYR A 57 18.70 5.38 -9.76
C TYR A 57 17.34 6.01 -9.47
N ASP A 58 16.76 5.73 -8.29
CA ASP A 58 15.46 6.26 -7.88
C ASP A 58 15.45 7.79 -7.86
N GLU A 59 16.51 8.43 -7.36
CA GLU A 59 16.67 9.88 -7.37
C GLU A 59 16.67 10.46 -8.79
N ARG A 60 17.40 9.83 -9.73
CA ARG A 60 17.41 10.27 -11.14
C ARG A 60 16.03 10.14 -11.78
N VAL A 61 15.34 9.02 -11.56
CA VAL A 61 13.97 8.81 -12.07
C VAL A 61 13.02 9.85 -11.49
N ALA A 62 13.09 10.12 -10.18
CA ALA A 62 12.27 11.14 -9.53
C ALA A 62 12.51 12.54 -10.12
N ALA A 63 13.76 12.92 -10.36
CA ALA A 63 14.10 14.19 -10.99
C ALA A 63 13.56 14.30 -12.43
N MET A 64 13.71 13.25 -13.23
CA MET A 64 13.18 13.21 -14.61
C MET A 64 11.65 13.30 -14.63
N ASN A 65 10.97 12.57 -13.75
CA ASN A 65 9.51 12.61 -13.64
C ASN A 65 9.01 13.98 -13.19
N LEU A 66 9.71 14.64 -12.27
CA LEU A 66 9.39 16.00 -11.83
C LEU A 66 9.53 17.01 -12.97
N GLU A 67 10.61 16.94 -13.74
CA GLU A 67 10.81 17.80 -14.92
C GLU A 67 9.76 17.57 -16.00
N LEU A 68 9.34 16.32 -16.21
CA LEU A 68 8.23 16.02 -17.11
C LEU A 68 6.90 16.56 -16.57
N ALA A 69 6.64 16.37 -15.28
CA ALA A 69 5.40 16.81 -14.65
C ALA A 69 5.20 18.33 -14.77
N LYS A 70 6.25 19.12 -14.62
CA LYS A 70 6.20 20.59 -14.79
C LYS A 70 5.69 21.05 -16.17
N LYS A 71 5.76 20.19 -17.19
CA LYS A 71 5.25 20.45 -18.55
C LYS A 71 3.77 20.06 -18.72
N GLN A 72 3.17 19.42 -17.74
CA GLN A 72 1.79 18.93 -17.77
C GLN A 72 0.83 19.94 -17.12
N PRO A 73 -0.46 19.92 -17.52
CA PRO A 73 -1.50 20.69 -16.84
C PRO A 73 -1.53 20.39 -15.35
N GLU A 74 -1.73 21.43 -14.53
CA GLU A 74 -1.78 21.29 -13.07
C GLU A 74 -3.01 20.52 -12.60
N LYS A 75 -4.14 20.72 -13.27
CA LYS A 75 -5.44 20.19 -12.87
C LYS A 75 -5.83 19.03 -13.77
N CYS A 76 -6.54 18.08 -13.19
CA CYS A 76 -7.25 17.08 -13.96
C CYS A 76 -8.31 17.73 -14.86
N PRO A 77 -8.67 17.07 -15.97
CA PRO A 77 -9.88 17.41 -16.70
C PRO A 77 -11.08 17.51 -15.74
N PRO A 78 -11.98 18.48 -15.96
CA PRO A 78 -13.20 18.55 -15.17
C PRO A 78 -14.04 17.28 -15.38
N PRO A 79 -14.84 16.86 -14.38
CA PRO A 79 -15.75 15.74 -14.57
C PRO A 79 -16.74 16.04 -15.69
N SER A 80 -17.09 15.00 -16.44
CA SER A 80 -18.17 15.04 -17.43
C SER A 80 -19.50 15.32 -16.74
N ARG A 81 -20.52 15.74 -17.51
CA ARG A 81 -21.85 15.99 -16.94
C ARG A 81 -22.40 14.70 -16.30
N GLY A 82 -22.67 14.75 -14.99
CA GLY A 82 -23.18 13.61 -14.23
C GLY A 82 -22.10 12.63 -13.76
N GLU A 83 -20.81 12.90 -14.03
CA GLU A 83 -19.71 12.10 -13.51
C GLU A 83 -19.36 12.54 -12.08
N ALA A 84 -19.15 11.56 -11.19
CA ALA A 84 -18.69 11.82 -9.83
C ALA A 84 -17.19 12.19 -9.83
N ALA A 85 -16.80 13.08 -8.93
CA ALA A 85 -15.44 13.57 -8.79
C ALA A 85 -14.92 13.38 -7.37
N PHE A 86 -13.61 13.24 -7.24
CA PHE A 86 -12.94 13.15 -5.95
C PHE A 86 -12.98 14.50 -5.22
N VAL A 87 -13.36 14.49 -3.96
CA VAL A 87 -13.46 15.68 -3.09
C VAL A 87 -12.35 15.73 -2.04
N GLY A 88 -11.82 14.57 -1.65
CA GLY A 88 -10.82 14.35 -0.61
C GLY A 88 -11.35 14.51 0.81
N THR A 89 -10.43 14.40 1.77
CA THR A 89 -10.71 14.62 3.21
C THR A 89 -10.75 16.09 3.60
N SER A 90 -10.21 16.98 2.75
CA SER A 90 -10.26 18.43 2.91
C SER A 90 -10.49 19.14 1.58
N LYS A 91 -11.14 20.31 1.64
CA LYS A 91 -11.32 21.27 0.55
C LYS A 91 -11.02 22.67 1.10
N GLY A 92 -10.15 23.42 0.42
CA GLY A 92 -9.99 24.86 0.65
C GLY A 92 -9.55 25.27 2.06
N GLY A 93 -8.65 24.54 2.71
CA GLY A 93 -8.06 25.00 3.98
C GLY A 93 -8.82 24.60 5.25
N LYS A 94 -9.96 23.93 5.13
CA LYS A 94 -10.81 23.47 6.25
C LYS A 94 -11.08 21.97 6.09
N PRO A 95 -11.42 21.23 7.17
CA PRO A 95 -12.00 19.90 7.03
C PRO A 95 -13.33 20.03 6.28
N GLN A 96 -13.27 19.89 4.97
CA GLN A 96 -14.37 19.98 4.00
C GLN A 96 -14.24 18.75 3.09
N GLY A 97 -15.28 17.93 2.98
CA GLY A 97 -15.18 16.60 2.38
C GLY A 97 -15.67 15.57 3.38
N CYS A 98 -15.13 14.35 3.34
CA CYS A 98 -15.67 13.26 4.18
C CYS A 98 -15.66 13.60 5.68
N ALA A 99 -14.58 14.23 6.17
CA ALA A 99 -14.40 14.51 7.59
C ALA A 99 -15.34 15.59 8.15
N SER A 100 -16.04 16.38 7.32
CA SER A 100 -16.99 17.37 7.84
C SER A 100 -18.27 16.74 8.40
N CYS A 101 -18.66 15.57 7.88
CA CYS A 101 -19.82 14.81 8.33
C CYS A 101 -19.43 13.53 9.09
N HIS A 102 -18.26 12.95 8.78
CA HIS A 102 -17.77 11.68 9.31
C HIS A 102 -16.49 11.85 10.15
N ALA A 103 -16.55 12.70 11.17
CA ALA A 103 -15.39 13.01 12.02
C ALA A 103 -14.83 11.75 12.72
N THR A 104 -15.68 10.91 13.29
CA THR A 104 -15.27 9.67 13.98
C THR A 104 -14.56 8.69 13.03
N GLN A 105 -15.07 8.52 11.81
CA GLN A 105 -14.44 7.69 10.79
C GLN A 105 -13.09 8.28 10.37
N ALA A 106 -13.00 9.60 10.21
CA ALA A 106 -11.76 10.29 9.85
C ALA A 106 -10.69 10.17 10.94
N GLU A 107 -11.08 10.23 12.23
CA GLU A 107 -10.19 9.99 13.38
C GLU A 107 -9.64 8.57 13.38
N PHE A 108 -10.46 7.57 13.07
CA PHE A 108 -10.00 6.20 12.92
C PHE A 108 -9.03 6.08 11.73
N TRP A 109 -9.44 6.57 10.55
CA TRP A 109 -8.62 6.52 9.33
C TRP A 109 -7.24 7.15 9.52
N ALA A 110 -7.16 8.30 10.19
CA ALA A 110 -5.91 9.02 10.44
C ALA A 110 -4.86 8.23 11.22
N GLN A 111 -5.25 7.14 11.89
CA GLN A 111 -4.36 6.24 12.64
C GLN A 111 -3.90 5.03 11.81
N THR A 112 -4.47 4.81 10.62
CA THR A 112 -4.18 3.65 9.78
C THR A 112 -2.95 3.88 8.90
N GLY A 113 -2.30 2.81 8.44
CA GLY A 113 -1.19 2.92 7.47
C GLY A 113 -1.57 3.64 6.17
N HIS A 114 -2.84 3.58 5.77
CA HIS A 114 -3.35 4.28 4.58
C HIS A 114 -3.26 5.80 4.69
N ALA A 115 -3.48 6.38 5.87
CA ALA A 115 -3.34 7.81 6.12
C ALA A 115 -1.88 8.29 6.18
N HIS A 116 -0.92 7.36 6.14
CA HIS A 116 0.52 7.64 6.16
C HIS A 116 1.21 7.21 4.86
N ALA A 117 0.45 6.77 3.86
CA ALA A 117 0.99 6.14 2.66
C ALA A 117 1.95 7.08 1.92
N TYR A 118 1.62 8.35 1.73
CA TYR A 118 2.48 9.25 0.95
C TYR A 118 3.84 9.49 1.63
N GLU A 119 3.85 9.56 2.97
CA GLU A 119 5.06 9.71 3.78
C GLU A 119 6.06 8.57 3.54
N THR A 120 5.59 7.35 3.29
CA THR A 120 6.48 6.21 3.02
C THR A 120 7.23 6.39 1.71
N LEU A 121 6.65 7.04 0.71
CA LEU A 121 7.33 7.34 -0.55
C LEU A 121 8.39 8.42 -0.37
N VAL A 122 8.08 9.46 0.41
CA VAL A 122 9.02 10.56 0.68
C VAL A 122 10.29 10.05 1.37
N LYS A 123 10.15 9.14 2.35
CA LYS A 123 11.28 8.54 3.08
C LYS A 123 12.30 7.81 2.20
N VAL A 124 11.87 7.34 1.04
CA VAL A 124 12.71 6.60 0.09
C VAL A 124 12.83 7.32 -1.26
N HIS A 125 12.51 8.62 -1.31
CA HIS A 125 12.60 9.47 -2.49
C HIS A 125 11.78 9.01 -3.71
N LYS A 126 10.68 8.26 -3.50
CA LYS A 126 9.80 7.74 -4.56
C LYS A 126 8.49 8.52 -4.72
N GLN A 127 8.32 9.66 -4.05
CA GLN A 127 7.10 10.47 -4.14
C GLN A 127 6.83 11.02 -5.55
N PHE A 128 7.83 11.03 -6.43
CA PHE A 128 7.69 11.38 -7.85
C PHE A 128 7.85 10.16 -8.77
N SER A 129 7.64 8.94 -8.28
CA SER A 129 7.59 7.73 -9.11
C SER A 129 6.17 7.46 -9.59
N LEU A 130 5.97 7.38 -10.91
CA LEU A 130 4.67 7.08 -11.51
C LEU A 130 4.13 5.70 -11.13
N ASP A 131 5.02 4.74 -10.85
CA ASP A 131 4.65 3.39 -10.42
C ASP A 131 4.11 3.37 -8.98
N CYS A 132 4.54 4.33 -8.17
CA CYS A 132 4.23 4.39 -6.74
C CYS A 132 3.02 5.29 -6.45
N VAL A 133 2.97 6.48 -7.09
CA VAL A 133 1.97 7.49 -6.73
C VAL A 133 0.54 7.02 -6.94
N ARG A 134 0.28 6.17 -7.94
CA ARG A 134 -1.06 5.62 -8.21
C ARG A 134 -1.71 4.93 -7.00
N CYS A 135 -0.90 4.39 -6.09
CA CYS A 135 -1.34 3.67 -4.90
C CYS A 135 -1.21 4.48 -3.60
N HIS A 136 -0.54 5.64 -3.63
CA HIS A 136 -0.21 6.44 -2.44
C HIS A 136 -0.84 7.84 -2.45
N VAL A 137 -1.67 8.12 -3.45
CA VAL A 137 -2.48 9.35 -3.56
C VAL A 137 -3.91 8.98 -3.93
N THR A 138 -4.84 9.87 -3.61
CA THR A 138 -6.26 9.70 -3.87
C THR A 138 -6.66 10.31 -5.21
N GLY A 139 -7.33 9.52 -6.05
CA GLY A 139 -7.83 9.98 -7.34
C GLY A 139 -6.74 10.29 -8.38
N TRP A 140 -5.65 9.51 -8.40
CA TRP A 140 -4.61 9.69 -9.43
C TRP A 140 -5.19 9.61 -10.84
N GLN A 141 -5.02 10.68 -11.61
CA GLN A 141 -5.53 10.84 -12.97
C GLN A 141 -7.06 10.68 -13.10
N GLN A 142 -7.81 10.98 -12.04
CA GLN A 142 -9.27 10.95 -12.03
C GLN A 142 -9.87 12.36 -11.83
N PRO A 143 -11.11 12.61 -12.27
CA PRO A 143 -11.78 13.90 -12.06
C PRO A 143 -11.84 14.30 -10.58
N GLY A 144 -11.46 15.54 -10.28
CA GLY A 144 -11.36 16.04 -8.89
C GLY A 144 -10.20 15.48 -8.06
N GLY A 145 -9.42 14.56 -8.61
CA GLY A 145 -8.22 14.01 -8.01
C GLY A 145 -6.97 14.82 -8.37
N VAL A 146 -5.85 14.13 -8.60
CA VAL A 146 -4.56 14.74 -8.94
C VAL A 146 -3.99 14.15 -10.22
N CYS A 147 -3.61 15.01 -11.17
CA CYS A 147 -3.07 14.60 -12.47
C CYS A 147 -1.60 15.01 -12.67
N ARG A 148 -1.03 15.75 -11.71
CA ARG A 148 0.36 16.18 -11.74
C ARG A 148 1.06 15.77 -10.45
N ILE A 149 2.17 15.05 -10.60
CA ILE A 149 2.83 14.34 -9.49
C ILE A 149 3.42 15.28 -8.43
N ASP A 150 3.70 16.53 -8.77
CA ASP A 150 4.22 17.57 -7.87
C ASP A 150 3.12 18.46 -7.27
N ARG A 151 1.85 18.07 -7.42
CA ARG A 151 0.67 18.80 -6.90
C ARG A 151 -0.27 17.91 -6.10
N THR A 152 0.27 16.88 -5.48
CA THR A 152 -0.48 15.96 -4.63
C THR A 152 -1.05 16.64 -3.39
N ASP A 153 -0.49 17.77 -2.96
CA ASP A 153 -0.97 18.55 -1.82
C ASP A 153 -2.04 19.59 -2.17
N ALA A 154 -2.43 19.69 -3.43
CA ALA A 154 -3.55 20.54 -3.84
C ALA A 154 -4.87 19.99 -3.27
N GLY A 155 -5.59 20.82 -2.52
CA GLY A 155 -6.92 20.49 -1.99
C GLY A 155 -7.13 20.92 -0.54
N GLY A 156 -6.08 21.08 0.27
CA GLY A 156 -6.21 21.56 1.65
C GLY A 156 -5.25 20.89 2.63
N PRO A 157 -5.34 21.24 3.92
CA PRO A 157 -4.43 20.74 4.96
C PRO A 157 -4.65 19.27 5.34
N GLY A 158 -5.68 18.62 4.79
CA GLY A 158 -6.09 17.29 5.22
C GLY A 158 -6.86 17.32 6.55
N PHE A 159 -7.06 16.13 7.13
CA PHE A 159 -7.63 15.95 8.45
C PHE A 159 -6.51 15.67 9.46
N GLN A 160 -6.34 16.53 10.47
CA GLN A 160 -5.23 16.43 11.44
C GLN A 160 -3.83 16.34 10.79
N GLY A 161 -3.65 16.99 9.63
CA GLY A 161 -2.41 16.93 8.85
C GLY A 161 -2.22 15.67 7.99
N ARG A 162 -3.18 14.74 8.00
CA ARG A 162 -3.21 13.54 7.15
C ARG A 162 -4.08 13.77 5.92
N GLY A 163 -3.67 13.26 4.76
CA GLY A 163 -4.39 13.45 3.51
C GLY A 163 -4.34 14.88 2.98
N LYS A 164 -3.20 15.56 3.14
CA LYS A 164 -2.99 16.91 2.60
C LYS A 164 -3.29 16.91 1.10
N GLY A 165 -4.30 17.69 0.69
CA GLY A 165 -4.83 17.65 -0.67
C GLY A 165 -5.35 16.28 -1.08
N ARG A 166 -4.57 15.57 -1.90
CA ARG A 166 -4.80 14.21 -2.39
C ARG A 166 -3.71 13.24 -1.97
N GLN A 167 -2.78 13.63 -1.09
CA GLN A 167 -1.83 12.69 -0.51
C GLN A 167 -2.57 11.61 0.28
N ASP A 168 -1.93 10.45 0.43
CA ASP A 168 -2.42 9.30 1.17
C ASP A 168 -3.59 8.55 0.49
N VAL A 169 -3.86 7.35 0.98
CA VAL A 169 -5.01 6.54 0.57
C VAL A 169 -6.20 6.99 1.41
N GLN A 170 -7.01 7.89 0.88
CA GLN A 170 -8.16 8.50 1.57
C GLN A 170 -9.44 7.67 1.36
N CYS A 171 -10.53 8.12 1.99
CA CYS A 171 -11.85 7.46 1.99
C CYS A 171 -12.29 6.99 0.59
N GLU A 172 -12.11 7.86 -0.40
CA GLU A 172 -12.61 7.67 -1.76
C GLU A 172 -11.86 6.59 -2.55
N MET A 173 -10.69 6.15 -2.09
CA MET A 173 -9.96 5.04 -2.70
C MET A 173 -10.63 3.69 -2.42
N CYS A 174 -11.43 3.60 -1.35
CA CYS A 174 -12.23 2.44 -1.01
C CYS A 174 -13.70 2.63 -1.41
N HIS A 175 -14.25 3.80 -1.07
CA HIS A 175 -15.69 4.08 -1.15
C HIS A 175 -16.13 4.73 -2.49
N GLY A 176 -15.17 5.12 -3.34
CA GLY A 176 -15.42 5.81 -4.61
C GLY A 176 -15.47 7.34 -4.49
N PRO A 177 -15.59 8.06 -5.61
CA PRO A 177 -15.59 9.53 -5.63
C PRO A 177 -16.83 10.10 -4.93
N GLY A 178 -16.61 10.99 -3.95
CA GLY A 178 -17.65 11.42 -3.01
C GLY A 178 -18.44 12.66 -3.39
N SER A 179 -18.25 13.26 -4.58
CA SER A 179 -18.90 14.54 -4.92
C SER A 179 -20.43 14.48 -4.95
N GLN A 180 -21.00 13.37 -5.46
CA GLN A 180 -22.45 13.20 -5.54
C GLN A 180 -23.02 12.88 -4.15
N HIS A 181 -22.38 11.97 -3.41
CA HIS A 181 -22.74 11.65 -2.03
C HIS A 181 -22.73 12.88 -1.11
N SER A 182 -21.72 13.74 -1.25
CA SER A 182 -21.64 14.97 -0.45
C SER A 182 -22.77 15.95 -0.75
N ALA A 183 -23.38 15.86 -1.94
CA ALA A 183 -24.49 16.71 -2.36
C ALA A 183 -25.86 16.10 -2.03
N ASP A 184 -25.99 14.78 -2.03
CA ASP A 184 -27.24 14.04 -1.81
C ASP A 184 -27.02 12.74 -0.99
N PRO A 185 -26.75 12.86 0.33
CA PRO A 185 -26.59 11.70 1.20
C PRO A 185 -27.96 11.06 1.53
N PRO A 186 -28.03 9.74 1.80
CA PRO A 186 -26.92 8.81 2.05
C PRO A 186 -26.39 8.07 0.80
N ASP A 187 -26.94 8.36 -0.37
CA ASP A 187 -26.69 7.59 -1.60
C ASP A 187 -25.34 7.95 -2.27
N HIS A 188 -25.09 7.37 -3.45
CA HIS A 188 -23.95 7.70 -4.33
C HIS A 188 -22.54 7.41 -3.78
N ILE A 189 -22.43 6.52 -2.79
CA ILE A 189 -21.15 6.06 -2.25
C ILE A 189 -21.20 4.55 -1.98
N ALA A 190 -20.08 3.84 -2.17
CA ALA A 190 -20.02 2.42 -1.86
C ALA A 190 -19.80 2.22 -0.36
N LEU A 191 -20.76 1.62 0.35
CA LEU A 191 -20.59 1.27 1.78
C LEU A 191 -19.88 -0.07 1.96
N ASP A 192 -20.27 -1.07 1.16
CA ASP A 192 -19.59 -2.37 1.13
C ASP A 192 -18.47 -2.36 0.09
N VAL A 193 -17.25 -2.61 0.54
CA VAL A 193 -16.03 -2.50 -0.27
C VAL A 193 -15.49 -3.90 -0.53
N PRO A 194 -15.66 -4.44 -1.75
CA PRO A 194 -15.17 -5.77 -2.08
C PRO A 194 -13.64 -5.79 -2.11
N ALA A 195 -13.04 -6.96 -1.83
CA ALA A 195 -11.59 -7.16 -1.82
C ALA A 195 -10.90 -6.77 -3.15
N THR A 196 -11.64 -6.75 -4.26
CA THR A 196 -11.14 -6.29 -5.57
C THR A 196 -10.71 -4.82 -5.58
N VAL A 197 -11.27 -3.99 -4.71
CA VAL A 197 -10.84 -2.60 -4.55
C VAL A 197 -9.45 -2.53 -3.91
N CYS A 198 -9.20 -3.35 -2.88
CA CYS A 198 -7.91 -3.45 -2.20
C CYS A 198 -6.81 -3.93 -3.16
N MET A 199 -7.13 -4.90 -4.02
CA MET A 199 -6.21 -5.49 -5.00
C MET A 199 -5.79 -4.54 -6.13
N ARG A 200 -6.41 -3.35 -6.26
CA ARG A 200 -5.92 -2.31 -7.18
C ARG A 200 -4.51 -1.82 -6.80
N CYS A 201 -4.18 -1.90 -5.51
CA CYS A 201 -2.87 -1.52 -4.98
C CYS A 201 -2.14 -2.73 -4.40
N HIS A 202 -2.84 -3.58 -3.64
CA HIS A 202 -2.31 -4.80 -3.05
C HIS A 202 -2.30 -5.98 -4.04
N GLU A 203 -1.71 -5.74 -5.21
CA GLU A 203 -1.44 -6.79 -6.20
C GLU A 203 -0.15 -7.56 -5.86
N ALA A 204 0.13 -8.64 -6.58
CA ALA A 204 1.26 -9.52 -6.29
C ALA A 204 2.62 -8.80 -6.35
N ALA A 205 2.77 -7.78 -7.21
CA ALA A 205 4.00 -7.01 -7.30
C ALA A 205 4.26 -6.11 -6.08
N ASN A 206 3.20 -5.60 -5.44
CA ASN A 206 3.31 -4.62 -4.35
C ASN A 206 3.08 -5.25 -2.97
N SER A 207 2.28 -6.31 -2.92
CA SER A 207 1.87 -6.99 -1.69
C SER A 207 1.71 -8.49 -1.96
N PRO A 208 2.82 -9.23 -2.18
CA PRO A 208 2.78 -10.64 -2.58
C PRO A 208 2.10 -11.56 -1.56
N HIS A 209 1.93 -11.10 -0.32
CA HIS A 209 1.29 -11.82 0.77
C HIS A 209 -0.06 -11.22 1.18
N PHE A 210 -0.67 -10.38 0.32
CA PHE A 210 -1.97 -9.81 0.62
C PHE A 210 -3.04 -10.88 0.84
N ASP A 211 -3.75 -10.74 1.95
CA ASP A 211 -4.87 -11.56 2.36
C ASP A 211 -5.91 -10.64 2.99
N ASP A 212 -7.06 -10.48 2.33
CA ASP A 212 -8.08 -9.51 2.74
C ASP A 212 -8.56 -9.76 4.17
N ALA A 213 -8.79 -11.03 4.55
CA ALA A 213 -9.27 -11.38 5.88
C ALA A 213 -8.27 -11.00 6.98
N ARG A 214 -6.97 -11.09 6.71
CA ARG A 214 -5.90 -10.67 7.64
C ARG A 214 -5.65 -9.17 7.64
N TYR A 215 -5.86 -8.49 6.52
CA TYR A 215 -5.51 -7.06 6.36
C TYR A 215 -6.67 -6.12 6.68
N ARG A 216 -7.92 -6.52 6.40
CA ARG A 216 -9.11 -5.70 6.62
C ARG A 216 -9.25 -5.20 8.07
N PRO A 217 -8.93 -5.99 9.11
CA PRO A 217 -8.99 -5.52 10.50
C PRO A 217 -8.11 -4.30 10.85
N TYR A 218 -7.13 -3.92 10.02
CA TYR A 218 -6.34 -2.70 10.23
C TYR A 218 -7.01 -1.42 9.70
N ILE A 219 -8.09 -1.56 8.94
CA ILE A 219 -8.80 -0.44 8.30
C ILE A 219 -10.29 -0.43 8.62
N VAL A 220 -10.76 -1.39 9.42
CA VAL A 220 -12.09 -1.40 10.03
C VAL A 220 -11.95 -1.47 11.54
N GLY A 221 -12.88 -0.83 12.24
CA GLY A 221 -12.89 -0.82 13.68
C GLY A 221 -14.01 0.07 14.24
N PRO A 222 -14.00 0.28 15.55
CA PRO A 222 -14.91 1.18 16.22
C PRO A 222 -15.07 2.54 15.52
N GLY A 223 -16.30 2.86 15.12
CA GLY A 223 -16.60 4.10 14.41
C GLY A 223 -16.40 4.06 12.89
N HIS A 224 -15.84 2.98 12.33
CA HIS A 224 -15.67 2.75 10.90
C HIS A 224 -15.73 1.25 10.54
N GLY A 225 -16.91 0.75 10.19
CA GLY A 225 -17.10 -0.64 9.70
C GLY A 225 -17.29 -1.72 10.77
N ASP A 226 -17.11 -1.40 12.06
CA ASP A 226 -17.44 -2.30 13.18
C ASP A 226 -18.53 -1.62 14.05
N PRO A 227 -19.72 -2.21 14.23
CA PRO A 227 -20.68 -1.70 15.20
C PRO A 227 -20.12 -1.94 16.60
N LEU A 228 -19.72 -0.86 17.28
CA LEU A 228 -19.37 -0.90 18.69
C LEU A 228 -20.53 -1.47 19.52
N ALA A 229 -20.24 -2.42 20.41
CA ALA A 229 -21.22 -2.80 21.42
C ALA A 229 -21.48 -1.61 22.37
N LYS A 230 -22.68 -1.54 22.96
CA LYS A 230 -23.05 -0.43 23.86
C LYS A 230 -22.12 -0.38 25.07
N GLY A 231 -21.33 0.69 25.18
CA GLY A 231 -20.37 0.92 26.28
C GLY A 231 -18.93 0.47 25.99
N GLU A 232 -18.68 -0.11 24.82
CA GLU A 232 -17.36 -0.48 24.35
C GLU A 232 -16.61 0.78 23.87
N ARG A 233 -15.40 0.99 24.39
CA ARG A 233 -14.54 2.08 23.90
C ARG A 233 -13.91 1.65 22.57
N PRO A 234 -13.65 2.59 21.64
CA PRO A 234 -12.81 2.32 20.51
C PRO A 234 -11.49 1.69 20.94
N HIS A 235 -11.28 0.42 20.59
CA HIS A 235 -10.02 -0.26 20.73
C HIS A 235 -9.48 -0.61 19.34
N PRO A 236 -8.19 -0.38 19.07
CA PRO A 236 -7.53 -1.08 17.99
C PRO A 236 -7.65 -2.57 18.33
N ARG A 237 -8.28 -3.37 17.47
CA ARG A 237 -8.22 -4.83 17.66
C ARG A 237 -6.75 -5.23 17.72
N ALA A 238 -6.41 -5.98 18.77
CA ALA A 238 -5.03 -6.18 19.17
C ALA A 238 -4.17 -6.77 18.04
N SER A 239 -3.10 -6.03 17.80
CA SER A 239 -1.77 -6.47 17.35
C SER A 239 -1.77 -7.46 16.20
N GLY A 240 -1.69 -6.95 14.99
CA GLY A 240 -0.61 -7.49 14.19
C GLY A 240 0.43 -6.42 14.01
N SER A 241 1.61 -6.70 14.55
CA SER A 241 2.73 -6.90 13.64
C SER A 241 2.22 -7.00 12.20
N GLY A 242 2.31 -5.93 11.43
CA GLY A 242 1.91 -5.97 10.02
C GLY A 242 2.57 -7.17 9.34
N PRO A 243 2.19 -7.54 8.11
CA PRO A 243 2.84 -8.64 7.37
C PRO A 243 4.38 -8.65 7.51
N ASN A 244 5.00 -7.46 7.58
CA ASN A 244 6.43 -7.27 7.82
C ASN A 244 6.95 -7.68 9.22
N GLU A 245 6.19 -7.57 10.30
CA GLU A 245 6.66 -8.03 11.62
C GLU A 245 6.44 -9.53 11.86
N ALA A 246 5.40 -10.15 11.27
CA ALA A 246 5.29 -11.61 11.25
C ALA A 246 6.41 -12.27 10.43
N LEU A 247 6.85 -11.60 9.36
CA LEU A 247 8.07 -11.94 8.61
C LEU A 247 9.34 -11.74 9.44
N LYS A 248 9.46 -10.61 10.18
CA LYS A 248 10.60 -10.38 11.09
C LYS A 248 10.68 -11.39 12.24
N ALA A 249 9.53 -11.82 12.78
CA ALA A 249 9.47 -12.82 13.85
C ALA A 249 9.87 -14.21 13.34
N SER A 250 9.51 -14.56 12.10
CA SER A 250 9.89 -15.83 11.46
C SER A 250 11.36 -15.86 11.01
N ALA A 251 12.01 -14.70 10.83
CA ALA A 251 13.42 -14.58 10.47
C ALA A 251 14.38 -14.66 11.67
N LYS A 252 13.87 -14.57 12.90
CA LYS A 252 14.64 -14.91 14.11
C LYS A 252 14.50 -16.41 14.36
N GLY A 253 15.43 -17.19 13.83
CA GLY A 253 15.52 -18.62 14.15
C GLY A 253 15.64 -18.87 15.66
N PRO A 254 15.32 -20.09 16.14
CA PRO A 254 15.47 -20.44 17.54
C PRO A 254 16.93 -20.27 17.97
N GLN A 255 17.14 -19.63 19.13
CA GLN A 255 18.43 -19.45 19.78
C GLN A 255 19.06 -20.78 20.14
#